data_AF-F9YRJ6-F1
#
_entry.id   AF-F9YRJ6-F1
#
_cell.length_a   1.000
_cell.length_b   1.000
_cell.length_c   1.000
_cell.angle_alpha   90.00
_cell.angle_beta   90.00
_cell.angle_gamma   90.00
#
_symmetry.space_group_name_H-M   'P 1'
#
loop_
_entity.id
_entity.type
_entity.pdbx_description
1 polymer ?
#
loop_
_entity_poly.entity_id
_entity_poly.type
_entity_poly.pdbx_seq_one_letter_code
_entity_poly.pdbx_strand_id
1 'polypeptide(L)'
;MMLIGCKQQPKNQQVVNATSQSSLNEIPNDSVALQNLIREVYHWESTHRSQGDFIPAQIAQDESFFHNLDMANHEKKSNEIARSGFFTTDFVNLYDKLGLLIDHYLTERIFIWESGNQPPFSNGANVWCNCQDTPSEDFYKNIVIKNIVITDDVAHFSWSWNANANWDDFSYQVEAQKENGTWKIVSLQGFEELEERLQAMALK
;
A
#
# COMPACT_ATOMS: atom_id res chain seq x y z
N MET A 1 -45.39 71.17 20.08
CA MET A 1 -45.60 69.87 19.43
C MET A 1 -44.31 69.49 18.74
N MET A 2 -43.75 68.37 19.20
CA MET A 2 -42.60 67.56 18.74
C MET A 2 -41.54 68.15 17.78
N LEU A 3 -40.32 68.13 18.32
CA LEU A 3 -39.02 67.98 17.65
C LEU A 3 -39.01 66.78 16.71
N ILE A 4 -38.12 66.79 15.69
CA ILE A 4 -37.08 65.76 15.46
C ILE A 4 -36.31 66.16 14.19
N GLY A 5 -35.03 66.50 14.38
CA GLY A 5 -34.02 66.40 13.35
C GLY A 5 -33.30 65.06 13.49
N CYS A 6 -32.99 64.41 12.37
CA CYS A 6 -32.06 63.29 12.32
C CYS A 6 -30.90 63.62 11.38
N LYS A 7 -29.71 63.78 11.98
CA LYS A 7 -28.42 63.66 11.28
C LYS A 7 -28.18 62.19 10.99
N GLN A 8 -27.88 61.84 9.74
CA GLN A 8 -27.47 60.49 9.37
C GLN A 8 -26.01 60.27 9.79
N GLN A 9 -25.77 59.28 10.64
CA GLN A 9 -24.44 58.76 10.95
C GLN A 9 -23.97 57.80 9.84
N PRO A 10 -22.65 57.74 9.54
CA PRO A 10 -22.11 56.82 8.57
C PRO A 10 -22.18 55.37 9.09
N LYS A 11 -22.66 54.46 8.23
CA LYS A 11 -22.72 53.03 8.49
C LYS A 11 -21.31 52.45 8.57
N ASN A 12 -20.98 51.90 9.73
CA ASN A 12 -19.78 51.12 9.99
C ASN A 12 -19.91 49.78 9.25
N GLN A 13 -19.29 49.68 8.06
CA GLN A 13 -19.16 48.39 7.37
C GLN A 13 -18.08 47.57 8.08
N GLN A 14 -18.52 46.57 8.84
CA GLN A 14 -17.63 45.50 9.29
C GLN A 14 -17.11 44.77 8.06
N VAL A 15 -15.82 44.94 7.80
CA VAL A 15 -15.06 44.09 6.87
C VAL A 15 -14.97 42.73 7.52
N VAL A 16 -15.85 41.82 7.11
CA VAL A 16 -15.75 40.41 7.45
C VAL A 16 -14.59 39.87 6.62
N ASN A 17 -13.42 39.71 7.26
CA ASN A 17 -12.32 38.95 6.71
C ASN A 17 -12.76 37.49 6.57
N ALA A 18 -13.22 37.10 5.37
CA ALA A 18 -13.24 35.71 4.97
C ALA A 18 -11.80 35.28 4.73
N THR A 19 -11.12 34.89 5.81
CA THR A 19 -9.83 34.20 5.73
C THR A 19 -10.11 32.80 5.19
N SER A 20 -9.95 32.64 3.88
CA SER A 20 -9.72 31.33 3.27
C SER A 20 -8.44 30.77 3.87
N GLN A 21 -8.56 29.95 4.92
CA GLN A 21 -7.44 29.20 5.46
C GLN A 21 -7.06 28.14 4.43
N SER A 22 -6.08 28.47 3.58
CA SER A 22 -5.33 27.48 2.81
C SER A 22 -4.59 26.57 3.78
N SER A 23 -4.81 25.27 3.63
CA SER A 23 -4.30 24.12 4.39
C SER A 23 -2.78 23.96 4.34
N LEU A 24 -2.03 24.90 4.92
CA LEU A 24 -0.56 24.81 5.04
C LEU A 24 -0.09 24.34 6.42
N ASN A 25 -1.00 24.02 7.35
CA ASN A 25 -0.68 23.57 8.71
C ASN A 25 -0.82 22.05 8.93
N GLU A 26 -1.21 21.24 7.93
CA GLU A 26 -1.44 19.79 8.09
C GLU A 26 -0.24 18.91 7.68
N ILE A 27 0.74 19.46 6.94
CA ILE A 27 1.84 18.69 6.33
C ILE A 27 2.80 18.04 7.36
N PRO A 28 3.21 18.68 8.47
CA PRO A 28 4.13 18.04 9.42
C PRO A 28 3.52 16.80 10.07
N ASN A 29 2.21 16.84 10.38
CA ASN A 29 1.53 15.72 11.01
C ASN A 29 1.30 14.56 10.03
N ASP A 30 0.93 14.85 8.79
CA ASP A 30 0.67 13.80 7.79
C ASP A 30 1.94 13.07 7.37
N SER A 31 3.06 13.77 7.19
CA SER A 31 4.34 13.11 6.90
C SER A 31 4.78 12.15 8.02
N VAL A 32 4.56 12.52 9.28
CA VAL A 32 4.85 11.66 10.43
C VAL A 32 3.88 10.49 10.49
N ALA A 33 2.59 10.72 10.25
CA ALA A 33 1.57 9.67 10.21
C ALA A 33 1.85 8.63 9.10
N LEU A 34 2.19 9.08 7.89
CA LEU A 34 2.55 8.22 6.76
C LEU A 34 3.82 7.42 7.02
N GLN A 35 4.84 8.04 7.63
CA GLN A 35 6.05 7.31 8.00
C GLN A 35 5.75 6.24 9.05
N ASN A 36 4.95 6.58 10.06
CA ASN A 36 4.55 5.62 11.09
C ASN A 36 3.72 4.48 10.49
N LEU A 37 2.76 4.79 9.62
CA LEU A 37 1.96 3.79 8.90
C LEU A 37 2.85 2.77 8.19
N ILE A 38 3.84 3.23 7.41
CA ILE A 38 4.74 2.30 6.71
C ILE A 38 5.58 1.47 7.69
N ARG A 39 6.11 2.08 8.75
CA ARG A 39 6.87 1.32 9.76
C ARG A 39 6.01 0.26 10.43
N GLU A 40 4.75 0.56 10.71
CA GLU A 40 3.79 -0.38 11.30
C GLU A 40 3.41 -1.49 10.32
N VAL A 41 3.18 -1.16 9.03
CA VAL A 41 2.93 -2.14 7.97
C VAL A 41 4.08 -3.15 7.88
N TYR A 42 5.34 -2.71 7.80
CA TYR A 42 6.47 -3.63 7.68
C TYR A 42 6.81 -4.36 8.98
N HIS A 43 6.49 -3.77 10.14
CA HIS A 43 6.56 -4.51 11.40
C HIS A 43 5.50 -5.61 11.47
N TRP A 44 4.27 -5.30 11.06
CA TRP A 44 3.19 -6.28 10.96
C TRP A 44 3.51 -7.37 9.94
N GLU A 45 3.97 -7.02 8.75
CA GLU A 45 4.35 -8.00 7.72
C GLU A 45 5.44 -8.94 8.25
N SER A 46 6.50 -8.41 8.86
CA SER A 46 7.60 -9.23 9.35
C SER A 46 7.18 -10.22 10.45
N THR A 47 6.16 -9.90 11.24
CA THR A 47 5.59 -10.79 12.27
C THR A 47 4.58 -11.79 11.71
N HIS A 48 4.07 -11.59 10.49
CA HIS A 48 3.07 -12.43 9.82
C HIS A 48 3.60 -13.11 8.54
N ARG A 49 4.91 -12.98 8.26
CA ARG A 49 5.58 -13.47 7.04
C ARG A 49 5.62 -14.99 6.92
N SER A 50 5.53 -15.72 8.03
CA SER A 50 5.59 -17.18 8.06
C SER A 50 4.46 -17.88 7.29
N GLN A 51 3.41 -17.16 6.91
CA GLN A 51 2.29 -17.69 6.15
C GLN A 51 2.49 -17.66 4.63
N GLY A 52 3.52 -16.97 4.13
CA GLY A 52 3.77 -16.76 2.70
C GLY A 52 2.67 -15.97 1.98
N ASP A 53 2.91 -15.67 0.70
CA ASP A 53 1.90 -15.13 -0.22
C ASP A 53 1.80 -16.07 -1.43
N PHE A 54 0.59 -16.28 -1.94
CA PHE A 54 0.32 -17.09 -3.13
C PHE A 54 0.92 -18.50 -3.06
N ILE A 55 0.76 -19.18 -1.92
CA ILE A 55 1.26 -20.53 -1.70
C ILE A 55 0.52 -21.53 -2.60
N PRO A 56 1.22 -22.43 -3.32
CA PRO A 56 0.56 -23.43 -4.14
C PRO A 56 -0.02 -24.54 -3.27
N ALA A 57 -1.11 -25.16 -3.73
CA ALA A 57 -1.65 -26.34 -3.07
C ALA A 57 -0.65 -27.50 -3.11
N GLN A 58 -0.76 -28.41 -2.12
CA GLN A 58 0.06 -29.62 -2.11
C GLN A 58 -0.25 -30.49 -3.34
N ILE A 59 0.81 -30.96 -4.00
CA ILE A 59 0.72 -31.88 -5.14
C ILE A 59 0.99 -33.32 -4.69
N ALA A 60 0.56 -34.29 -5.50
CA ALA A 60 0.89 -35.70 -5.25
C ALA A 60 2.40 -35.95 -5.40
N GLN A 61 2.92 -37.01 -4.77
CA GLN A 61 4.36 -37.31 -4.77
C GLN A 61 4.96 -37.56 -6.17
N ASP A 62 4.14 -37.97 -7.13
CA ASP A 62 4.52 -38.24 -8.52
C ASP A 62 4.30 -37.06 -9.48
N GLU A 63 3.74 -35.96 -8.98
CA GLU A 63 3.54 -34.74 -9.75
C GLU A 63 4.74 -33.80 -9.68
N SER A 64 4.99 -33.10 -10.77
CA SER A 64 6.13 -32.18 -10.92
C SER A 64 5.73 -30.71 -11.04
N PHE A 65 4.43 -30.40 -11.08
CA PHE A 65 3.94 -29.03 -11.22
C PHE A 65 2.68 -28.80 -10.39
N PHE A 66 2.52 -27.57 -9.92
CA PHE A 66 1.35 -27.13 -9.17
C PHE A 66 0.16 -26.86 -10.10
N HIS A 67 -1.05 -27.15 -9.62
CA HIS A 67 -2.30 -26.99 -10.40
C HIS A 67 -3.17 -25.84 -9.92
N ASN A 68 -3.00 -25.39 -8.69
CA ASN A 68 -3.83 -24.36 -8.05
C ASN A 68 -3.12 -23.80 -6.82
N LEU A 69 -3.64 -22.72 -6.25
CA LEU A 69 -3.20 -22.17 -4.98
C LEU A 69 -3.87 -22.86 -3.78
N ASP A 70 -3.24 -22.77 -2.61
CA ASP A 70 -3.90 -23.03 -1.34
C ASP A 70 -4.84 -21.86 -1.02
N MET A 71 -6.08 -21.97 -1.51
CA MET A 71 -7.08 -20.92 -1.36
C MET A 71 -7.52 -20.69 0.09
N ALA A 72 -7.36 -21.67 0.97
CA ALA A 72 -7.64 -21.49 2.40
C ALA A 72 -6.56 -20.63 3.06
N ASN A 73 -5.29 -20.83 2.70
CA ASN A 73 -4.20 -19.96 3.12
C ASN A 73 -4.38 -18.53 2.56
N HIS A 74 -4.70 -18.41 1.27
CA HIS A 74 -4.96 -17.11 0.62
C HIS A 74 -6.10 -16.33 1.29
N GLU A 75 -7.25 -16.97 1.54
CA GLU A 75 -8.38 -16.35 2.23
C GLU A 75 -7.98 -15.89 3.64
N LYS A 76 -7.21 -16.71 4.36
CA LYS A 76 -6.71 -16.35 5.70
C LYS A 76 -5.83 -15.10 5.65
N LYS A 77 -4.87 -15.04 4.71
CA LYS A 77 -3.95 -13.91 4.55
C LYS A 77 -4.69 -12.63 4.12
N SER A 78 -5.61 -12.73 3.17
CA SER A 78 -6.47 -11.61 2.75
C SER A 78 -7.29 -11.05 3.93
N ASN A 79 -7.86 -11.93 4.76
CA ASN A 79 -8.55 -11.53 5.98
C ASN A 79 -7.63 -10.87 7.03
N GLU A 80 -6.38 -11.32 7.16
CA GLU A 80 -5.39 -10.69 8.04
C GLU A 80 -5.02 -9.28 7.56
N ILE A 81 -4.80 -9.10 6.24
CA ILE A 81 -4.58 -7.80 5.61
C ILE A 81 -5.75 -6.87 5.91
N ALA A 82 -6.99 -7.33 5.68
CA ALA A 82 -8.20 -6.54 5.91
C ALA A 82 -8.38 -6.14 7.38
N ARG A 83 -8.10 -7.04 8.32
CA ARG A 83 -8.26 -6.79 9.77
C ARG A 83 -7.15 -5.95 10.38
N SER A 84 -6.00 -5.84 9.70
CA SER A 84 -4.87 -5.04 10.19
C SER A 84 -5.20 -3.56 10.37
N GLY A 85 -6.16 -3.04 9.57
CA GLY A 85 -6.52 -1.63 9.56
C GLY A 85 -5.55 -0.73 8.79
N PHE A 86 -4.43 -1.28 8.28
CA PHE A 86 -3.42 -0.50 7.54
C PHE A 86 -3.77 -0.28 6.07
N PHE A 87 -4.62 -1.12 5.51
CA PHE A 87 -4.91 -1.16 4.08
C PHE A 87 -6.35 -0.72 3.81
N THR A 88 -6.54 -0.05 2.68
CA THR A 88 -7.87 0.26 2.13
C THR A 88 -8.56 -1.01 1.64
N THR A 89 -9.86 -0.93 1.42
CA THR A 89 -10.61 -2.03 0.76
C THR A 89 -10.08 -2.30 -0.65
N ASP A 90 -9.62 -1.27 -1.36
CA ASP A 90 -9.08 -1.42 -2.72
C ASP A 90 -7.79 -2.25 -2.72
N PHE A 91 -6.88 -2.04 -1.77
CA PHE A 91 -5.69 -2.88 -1.63
C PHE A 91 -6.06 -4.35 -1.34
N VAL A 92 -7.03 -4.59 -0.45
CA VAL A 92 -7.49 -5.96 -0.14
C VAL A 92 -8.09 -6.63 -1.39
N ASN A 93 -8.89 -5.88 -2.16
CA ASN A 93 -9.46 -6.37 -3.41
C ASN A 93 -8.38 -6.68 -4.46
N LEU A 94 -7.34 -5.83 -4.55
CA LEU A 94 -6.19 -6.10 -5.43
C LEU A 94 -5.48 -7.39 -5.00
N TYR A 95 -5.16 -7.55 -3.71
CA TYR A 95 -4.53 -8.76 -3.20
C TYR A 95 -5.34 -10.02 -3.55
N ASP A 96 -6.65 -9.97 -3.32
CA ASP A 96 -7.55 -11.09 -3.59
C ASP A 96 -7.62 -11.41 -5.09
N LYS A 97 -7.76 -10.38 -5.92
CA LYS A 97 -7.74 -10.48 -7.38
C LYS A 97 -6.47 -11.17 -7.89
N LEU A 98 -5.30 -10.83 -7.35
CA LEU A 98 -4.03 -11.43 -7.76
C LEU A 98 -3.99 -12.92 -7.44
N GLY A 99 -4.45 -13.33 -6.25
CA GLY A 99 -4.53 -14.74 -5.88
C GLY A 99 -5.48 -15.53 -6.79
N LEU A 100 -6.69 -14.99 -7.03
CA LEU A 100 -7.66 -15.60 -7.93
C LEU A 100 -7.14 -15.73 -9.37
N LEU A 101 -6.38 -14.73 -9.85
CA LEU A 101 -5.82 -14.76 -11.19
C LEU A 101 -4.70 -15.81 -11.31
N ILE A 102 -3.82 -15.89 -10.32
CA ILE A 102 -2.76 -16.90 -10.26
C ILE A 102 -3.37 -18.32 -10.22
N ASP A 103 -4.37 -18.53 -9.37
CA ASP A 103 -5.08 -19.80 -9.24
C ASP A 103 -5.74 -20.22 -10.57
N HIS A 104 -6.40 -19.29 -11.23
CA HIS A 104 -6.98 -19.50 -12.55
C HIS A 104 -5.92 -19.85 -13.59
N TYR A 105 -4.78 -19.14 -13.63
CA TYR A 105 -3.73 -19.40 -14.60
C TYR A 105 -3.04 -20.75 -14.39
N LEU A 106 -2.89 -21.20 -13.15
CA LEU A 106 -2.42 -22.55 -12.84
C LEU A 106 -3.42 -23.59 -13.34
N THR A 107 -4.71 -23.39 -13.05
CA THR A 107 -5.79 -24.32 -13.41
C THR A 107 -5.92 -24.47 -14.93
N GLU A 108 -5.92 -23.35 -15.66
CA GLU A 108 -6.01 -23.32 -17.12
C GLU A 108 -4.67 -23.56 -17.83
N ARG A 109 -3.58 -23.73 -17.07
CA ARG A 109 -2.22 -23.93 -17.58
C ARG A 109 -1.75 -22.81 -18.53
N ILE A 110 -2.12 -21.57 -18.22
CA ILE A 110 -1.58 -20.37 -18.87
C ILE A 110 -0.06 -20.28 -18.61
N PHE A 111 0.37 -20.70 -17.43
CA PHE A 111 1.78 -20.97 -17.14
C PHE A 111 1.92 -22.29 -16.37
N ILE A 112 3.14 -22.82 -16.33
CA ILE A 112 3.50 -23.99 -15.52
C ILE A 112 4.41 -23.53 -14.39
N TRP A 113 4.06 -23.89 -13.15
CA TRP A 113 4.93 -23.75 -12.00
C TRP A 113 5.43 -25.12 -11.57
N GLU A 114 6.69 -25.42 -11.88
CA GLU A 114 7.34 -26.68 -11.49
C GLU A 114 7.69 -26.68 -9.99
N SER A 115 7.48 -27.82 -9.34
CA SER A 115 7.85 -28.04 -7.95
C SER A 115 9.37 -27.92 -7.79
N GLY A 116 9.80 -27.17 -6.77
CA GLY A 116 11.21 -26.85 -6.52
C GLY A 116 11.74 -25.64 -7.31
N ASN A 117 10.96 -25.10 -8.25
CA ASN A 117 11.30 -23.88 -8.97
C ASN A 117 10.57 -22.66 -8.39
N GLN A 118 11.11 -21.49 -8.67
CA GLN A 118 10.46 -20.22 -8.36
C GLN A 118 9.16 -20.07 -9.18
N PRO A 119 8.08 -19.49 -8.62
CA PRO A 119 6.87 -19.23 -9.38
C PRO A 119 7.15 -18.38 -10.63
N PRO A 120 6.55 -18.71 -11.78
CA PRO A 120 6.85 -18.04 -13.05
C PRO A 120 6.46 -16.56 -13.06
N PHE A 121 5.50 -16.16 -12.21
CA PHE A 121 5.03 -14.78 -12.01
C PHE A 121 5.89 -13.96 -11.06
N SER A 122 6.86 -14.58 -10.39
CA SER A 122 7.80 -13.90 -9.50
C SER A 122 9.01 -13.39 -10.27
N ASN A 123 9.52 -12.24 -9.86
CA ASN A 123 10.80 -11.68 -10.32
C ASN A 123 11.98 -12.05 -9.39
N GLY A 124 11.79 -12.99 -8.47
CA GLY A 124 12.80 -13.44 -7.52
C GLY A 124 12.95 -12.53 -6.31
N ALA A 125 12.00 -11.60 -6.10
CA ALA A 125 11.95 -10.70 -4.98
C ALA A 125 10.63 -10.85 -4.19
N ASN A 126 10.65 -10.45 -2.92
CA ASN A 126 9.46 -10.34 -2.10
C ASN A 126 8.62 -9.15 -2.59
N VAL A 127 7.35 -9.41 -2.94
CA VAL A 127 6.41 -8.41 -3.49
C VAL A 127 6.12 -7.25 -2.53
N TRP A 128 6.30 -7.41 -1.22
CA TRP A 128 6.08 -6.34 -0.25
C TRP A 128 7.12 -5.22 -0.32
N CYS A 129 8.32 -5.50 -0.80
CA CYS A 129 9.45 -4.57 -0.82
C CYS A 129 10.20 -4.56 -2.16
N ASN A 130 9.85 -5.42 -3.10
CA ASN A 130 10.65 -5.74 -4.28
C ASN A 130 12.12 -6.03 -3.93
N CYS A 131 12.35 -6.79 -2.86
CA CYS A 131 13.67 -7.05 -2.29
C CYS A 131 13.94 -8.55 -2.09
N GLN A 132 15.21 -8.96 -2.20
CA GLN A 132 15.65 -10.33 -1.86
C GLN A 132 15.94 -10.46 -0.36
N ASP A 133 16.60 -9.46 0.20
CA ASP A 133 17.00 -9.38 1.61
C ASP A 133 16.56 -8.07 2.25
N THR A 134 16.74 -7.96 3.57
CA THR A 134 16.53 -6.73 4.35
C THR A 134 17.84 -6.30 5.02
N PRO A 135 18.02 -5.01 5.37
CA PRO A 135 19.25 -4.53 5.99
C PRO A 135 19.51 -5.03 7.42
N SER A 136 18.46 -5.40 8.15
CA SER A 136 18.53 -5.96 9.51
C SER A 136 17.24 -6.73 9.82
N GLU A 137 17.19 -7.42 10.98
CA GLU A 137 15.96 -8.05 11.49
C GLU A 137 14.87 -7.02 11.82
N ASP A 138 15.26 -5.85 12.34
CA ASP A 138 14.37 -4.75 12.69
C ASP A 138 14.34 -3.63 11.64
N PHE A 139 14.54 -3.99 10.38
CA PHE A 139 14.66 -3.09 9.23
C PHE A 139 13.56 -2.01 9.17
N TYR A 140 12.35 -2.36 9.62
CA TYR A 140 11.19 -1.48 9.63
C TYR A 140 11.44 -0.19 10.42
N LYS A 141 12.27 -0.20 11.47
CA LYS A 141 12.59 1.01 12.25
C LYS A 141 13.40 2.03 11.45
N ASN A 142 14.15 1.57 10.46
CA ASN A 142 15.04 2.39 9.64
C ASN A 142 14.36 2.88 8.35
N ILE A 143 13.07 2.59 8.16
CA ILE A 143 12.33 3.11 7.01
C ILE A 143 12.16 4.62 7.16
N VAL A 144 12.47 5.31 6.07
CA VAL A 144 12.22 6.74 5.88
C VAL A 144 11.42 6.94 4.60
N ILE A 145 10.49 7.89 4.62
CA ILE A 145 9.72 8.26 3.44
C ILE A 145 10.36 9.47 2.74
N LYS A 146 10.24 9.52 1.42
CA LYS A 146 10.83 10.53 0.53
C LYS A 146 9.81 10.92 -0.54
N ASN A 147 10.00 12.10 -1.12
CA ASN A 147 9.23 12.58 -2.28
C ASN A 147 7.71 12.59 -2.05
N ILE A 148 7.30 12.97 -0.84
CA ILE A 148 5.88 12.98 -0.46
C ILE A 148 5.14 14.07 -1.23
N VAL A 149 4.07 13.69 -1.91
CA VAL A 149 3.10 14.58 -2.54
C VAL A 149 1.74 14.24 -1.97
N ILE A 150 1.11 15.19 -1.27
CA ILE A 150 -0.24 15.05 -0.73
C ILE A 150 -1.16 16.01 -1.49
N THR A 151 -2.22 15.47 -2.07
CA THR A 151 -3.30 16.23 -2.70
C THR A 151 -4.62 15.73 -2.14
N ASP A 152 -5.33 16.63 -1.46
CA ASP A 152 -6.52 16.29 -0.67
C ASP A 152 -6.22 15.13 0.30
N ASP A 153 -7.00 14.06 0.25
CA ASP A 153 -6.87 12.88 1.09
C ASP A 153 -6.04 11.76 0.43
N VAL A 154 -5.22 12.08 -0.58
CA VAL A 154 -4.34 11.11 -1.27
C VAL A 154 -2.89 11.51 -1.15
N ALA A 155 -2.03 10.55 -0.84
CA ALA A 155 -0.59 10.72 -0.72
C ALA A 155 0.15 9.74 -1.64
N HIS A 156 1.05 10.26 -2.46
CA HIS A 156 2.04 9.47 -3.19
C HIS A 156 3.41 9.76 -2.61
N PHE A 157 4.17 8.70 -2.33
CA PHE A 157 5.50 8.83 -1.79
C PHE A 157 6.30 7.56 -2.06
N SER A 158 7.59 7.64 -1.78
CA SER A 158 8.47 6.47 -1.78
C SER A 158 9.03 6.25 -0.40
N TRP A 159 9.40 5.01 -0.07
CA TRP A 159 10.17 4.73 1.12
C TRP A 159 11.50 4.07 0.80
N SER A 160 12.47 4.23 1.70
CA SER A 160 13.80 3.63 1.60
C SER A 160 14.31 3.17 2.97
N TRP A 161 15.26 2.24 3.00
CA TRP A 161 15.99 1.91 4.23
C TRP A 161 17.14 2.89 4.46
N ASN A 162 17.07 3.68 5.54
CA ASN A 162 18.17 4.51 5.99
C ASN A 162 19.15 3.68 6.85
N ALA A 163 19.85 2.73 6.21
CA ALA A 163 20.69 1.76 6.90
C ALA A 163 22.17 1.87 6.55
N ASN A 164 22.56 1.52 5.32
CA ASN A 164 23.96 1.55 4.85
C ASN A 164 24.03 1.71 3.32
N ALA A 165 25.25 1.92 2.81
CA ALA A 165 25.51 2.21 1.40
C ALA A 165 24.98 1.16 0.40
N ASN A 166 24.77 -0.10 0.81
CA ASN A 166 24.21 -1.12 -0.07
C ASN A 166 22.70 -0.93 -0.35
N TRP A 167 22.04 -0.05 0.42
CA TRP A 167 20.61 0.21 0.35
C TRP A 167 20.29 1.68 0.01
N ASP A 168 21.30 2.50 -0.29
CA ASP A 168 21.11 3.94 -0.55
C ASP A 168 20.24 4.21 -1.79
N ASP A 169 20.33 3.33 -2.79
CA ASP A 169 19.56 3.41 -4.04
C ASP A 169 18.18 2.75 -3.94
N PHE A 170 17.89 2.03 -2.84
CA PHE A 170 16.60 1.39 -2.68
C PHE A 170 15.48 2.43 -2.54
N SER A 171 14.45 2.28 -3.36
CA SER A 171 13.25 3.11 -3.31
C SER A 171 12.05 2.29 -3.74
N TYR A 172 10.97 2.40 -2.98
CA TYR A 172 9.75 1.64 -3.22
C TYR A 172 8.53 2.56 -3.16
N GLN A 173 7.73 2.57 -4.23
CA GLN A 173 6.58 3.49 -4.37
C GLN A 173 5.36 3.01 -3.58
N VAL A 174 4.63 3.98 -3.05
CA VAL A 174 3.44 3.78 -2.23
C VAL A 174 2.40 4.85 -2.56
N GLU A 175 1.16 4.41 -2.67
CA GLU A 175 -0.01 5.27 -2.58
C GLU A 175 -0.77 5.02 -1.29
N ALA A 176 -1.18 6.09 -0.62
CA ALA A 176 -2.02 6.04 0.58
C ALA A 176 -3.20 7.00 0.47
N GLN A 177 -4.31 6.65 1.12
CA GLN A 177 -5.52 7.45 1.20
C GLN A 177 -5.94 7.64 2.66
N LYS A 178 -6.40 8.84 3.00
CA LYS A 178 -6.94 9.17 4.31
C LYS A 178 -8.42 8.81 4.36
N GLU A 179 -8.76 7.76 5.09
CA GLU A 179 -10.13 7.32 5.34
C GLU A 179 -10.52 7.68 6.78
N ASN A 180 -11.59 8.48 6.95
CA ASN A 180 -12.07 8.89 8.27
C ASN A 180 -10.95 9.47 9.18
N GLY A 181 -10.06 10.26 8.59
CA GLY A 181 -8.94 10.89 9.31
C GLY A 181 -7.72 9.99 9.54
N THR A 182 -7.71 8.75 9.04
CA THR A 182 -6.59 7.81 9.20
C THR A 182 -6.01 7.44 7.84
N TRP A 183 -4.70 7.58 7.66
CA TRP A 183 -4.01 7.12 6.45
C TRP A 183 -4.00 5.60 6.36
N LYS A 184 -4.25 5.09 5.16
CA LYS A 184 -4.18 3.67 4.81
C LYS A 184 -3.54 3.48 3.45
N ILE A 185 -2.92 2.32 3.24
CA ILE A 185 -2.26 1.97 1.99
C ILE A 185 -3.30 1.59 0.94
N VAL A 186 -3.21 2.23 -0.23
CA VAL A 186 -4.00 1.95 -1.44
C VAL A 186 -3.24 1.00 -2.33
N SER A 187 -1.95 1.27 -2.56
CA SER A 187 -1.12 0.43 -3.41
C SER A 187 0.33 0.39 -2.95
N LEU A 188 1.00 -0.69 -3.37
CA LEU A 188 2.41 -0.95 -3.13
C LEU A 188 3.01 -1.42 -4.46
N GLN A 189 4.13 -0.81 -4.86
CA GLN A 189 4.78 -1.02 -6.17
C GLN A 189 4.89 -2.49 -6.59
N GLY A 190 5.37 -3.38 -5.72
CA GLY A 190 5.58 -4.79 -6.05
C GLY A 190 4.30 -5.59 -6.31
N PHE A 191 3.15 -5.16 -5.76
CA PHE A 191 1.83 -5.73 -6.09
C PHE A 191 1.30 -5.20 -7.43
N GLU A 192 1.49 -3.92 -7.72
CA GLU A 192 1.17 -3.34 -9.04
C GLU A 192 1.98 -4.02 -10.15
N GLU A 193 3.30 -4.16 -9.95
CA GLU A 193 4.18 -4.86 -10.89
C GLU A 193 3.81 -6.34 -11.03
N LEU A 194 3.32 -7.00 -9.96
CA LEU A 194 2.83 -8.37 -10.06
C LEU A 194 1.57 -8.44 -10.94
N GLU A 195 0.65 -7.49 -10.78
CA GLU A 195 -0.53 -7.40 -11.64
C GLU A 195 -0.13 -7.28 -13.11
N GLU A 196 0.78 -6.36 -13.43
CA GLU A 196 1.27 -6.16 -14.80
C GLU A 196 1.92 -7.42 -15.37
N ARG A 197 2.73 -8.13 -14.57
CA ARG A 197 3.35 -9.40 -14.99
C ARG A 197 2.30 -10.46 -15.31
N LEU A 198 1.28 -10.61 -14.48
CA LEU A 198 0.20 -11.57 -14.72
C LEU A 198 -0.62 -11.20 -15.97
N GLN A 199 -0.92 -9.92 -16.17
CA GLN A 199 -1.60 -9.47 -17.39
C GLN A 199 -0.77 -9.79 -18.64
N ALA A 200 0.55 -9.56 -18.59
CA ALA A 200 1.45 -9.88 -19.70
C ALA A 200 1.56 -11.38 -20.01
N MET A 201 1.26 -12.26 -19.04
CA MET A 201 1.25 -13.71 -19.25
C MET A 201 0.01 -14.19 -20.00
N ALA A 202 -1.16 -13.60 -19.76
CA ALA A 202 -2.38 -13.99 -20.48
C ALA A 202 -2.40 -13.57 -21.97
N LEU A 203 -1.48 -12.70 -22.38
CA LEU A 203 -1.37 -12.22 -23.76
C LEU A 203 -0.42 -13.08 -24.62
N LYS A 204 0.23 -14.09 -24.04
CA LYS A 204 1.16 -14.99 -24.72
C LYS A 204 0.47 -16.29 -25.14
#